data_AF-A0A7J9ZWJ9-F1
#
_entry.id   AF-A0A7J9ZWJ9-F1
#
_cell.length_a   1.000
_cell.length_b   1.000
_cell.length_c   1.000
_cell.angle_alpha   90.00
_cell.angle_beta   90.00
_cell.angle_gamma   90.00
#
_symmetry.space_group_name_H-M   'P 1'
#
loop_
_entity.id
_entity.type
_entity.pdbx_description
1 polymer ?
#
loop_
_entity_poly.entity_id
_entity_poly.type
_entity_poly.pdbx_seq_one_letter_code
_entity_poly.pdbx_strand_id
1 'polypeptide(L)'
;MADEPFTGLSDDGIQRAAVGEAPVLDDRVTLAEYDPRWPELYAREERRIRAALGDRVFRIEHIGSTSVPGLVAKPIIDIVLLVQDSADENGYVP
;
A
#
# COMPACT_ATOMS: atom_id res chain seq x y z
N MET A 1 16.48 21.78 -17.12
CA MET A 1 16.73 21.18 -15.79
C MET A 1 17.09 19.74 -16.05
N ALA A 2 18.31 19.32 -15.73
CA ALA A 2 18.66 17.92 -15.85
C ALA A 2 17.87 17.15 -14.79
N ASP A 3 17.17 16.12 -15.23
CA ASP A 3 16.52 15.13 -14.38
C ASP A 3 17.67 14.29 -13.81
N GLU A 4 18.16 14.62 -12.60
CA GLU A 4 19.11 13.74 -11.94
C GLU A 4 18.41 12.41 -11.66
N PRO A 5 18.99 11.27 -12.05
CA PRO A 5 18.37 9.99 -11.82
C PRO A 5 18.19 9.80 -10.32
N PHE A 6 16.97 9.47 -9.90
CA PHE A 6 16.68 9.09 -8.52
C PHE A 6 17.60 7.93 -8.14
N THR A 7 18.63 8.25 -7.38
CA THR A 7 19.53 7.26 -6.80
C THR A 7 18.95 6.92 -5.45
N GLY A 8 18.44 5.70 -5.30
CA GLY A 8 17.94 5.20 -4.02
C GLY A 8 19.00 5.30 -2.92
N LEU A 9 18.58 5.16 -1.66
CA LEU A 9 19.51 5.10 -0.54
C LEU A 9 20.52 3.96 -0.74
N SER A 10 21.80 4.21 -0.41
CA SER A 10 22.77 3.12 -0.27
C SER A 10 22.37 2.18 0.86
N ASP A 11 22.93 0.97 0.91
CA ASP A 11 22.67 0.00 2.00
C ASP A 11 22.94 0.60 3.38
N ASP A 12 24.06 1.32 3.54
CA ASP A 12 24.38 2.08 4.76
C ASP A 12 23.34 3.19 5.05
N GLY A 13 22.76 3.78 4.01
CA GLY A 13 21.67 4.74 4.11
C GLY A 13 20.37 4.09 4.58
N ILE A 14 20.03 2.92 4.04
CA ILE A 14 18.86 2.13 4.43
C ILE A 14 18.99 1.71 5.90
N GLN A 15 20.15 1.18 6.31
CA GLN A 15 20.38 0.72 7.67
C GLN A 15 20.26 1.85 8.71
N ARG A 16 20.69 3.07 8.37
CA ARG A 16 20.55 4.23 9.26
C ARG A 16 19.11 4.74 9.37
N ALA A 17 18.29 4.54 8.34
CA ALA A 17 16.90 4.99 8.32
C ALA A 17 15.94 3.98 8.96
N ALA A 18 16.35 2.73 9.10
CA ALA A 18 15.54 1.67 9.69
C ALA A 18 15.34 1.89 11.20
N VAL A 19 14.14 1.60 11.68
CA VAL A 19 13.87 1.43 13.11
C VAL A 19 14.15 -0.03 13.45
N GLY A 20 15.33 -0.29 14.02
CA GLY A 20 15.85 -1.65 14.23
C GLY A 20 16.80 -2.09 13.12
N GLU A 21 17.03 -3.40 13.01
CA GLU A 21 17.84 -3.96 11.92
C GLU A 21 16.99 -4.08 10.65
N ALA A 22 17.49 -3.56 9.52
CA ALA A 22 16.77 -3.69 8.26
C ALA A 22 16.78 -5.17 7.84
N PRO A 23 15.62 -5.76 7.51
CA PRO A 23 15.58 -7.14 7.03
C PRO A 23 16.27 -7.24 5.68
N VAL A 24 17.05 -8.31 5.47
CA VAL A 24 17.50 -8.70 4.13
C VAL A 24 16.31 -9.34 3.43
N LEU A 25 15.87 -8.71 2.32
CA LEU A 25 14.77 -9.20 1.50
C LEU A 25 15.35 -9.71 0.18
N ASP A 26 15.57 -11.02 0.08
CA ASP A 26 16.08 -11.69 -1.13
C ASP A 26 15.00 -12.51 -1.86
N ASP A 27 13.76 -12.40 -1.42
CA ASP A 27 12.61 -13.03 -2.06
C ASP A 27 12.39 -12.53 -3.49
N ARG A 28 11.94 -13.43 -4.35
CA ARG A 28 11.64 -13.11 -5.75
C ARG A 28 10.47 -12.14 -5.87
N VAL A 29 10.72 -10.97 -6.44
CA VAL A 29 9.67 -10.03 -6.84
C VAL A 29 9.11 -10.41 -8.21
N THR A 30 7.77 -10.50 -8.32
CA THR A 30 7.06 -10.66 -9.59
C THR A 30 6.31 -9.37 -9.92
N LEU A 31 6.57 -8.85 -11.11
CA LEU A 31 5.82 -7.74 -11.70
C LEU A 31 4.87 -8.27 -12.77
N ALA A 32 3.71 -7.64 -12.90
CA ALA A 32 2.72 -7.93 -13.91
C ALA A 32 2.30 -6.64 -14.64
N GLU A 33 1.95 -6.78 -15.91
CA GLU A 33 1.22 -5.74 -16.64
C GLU A 33 -0.07 -5.38 -15.91
N TYR A 34 -0.58 -4.17 -16.17
CA TYR A 34 -1.82 -3.72 -15.57
C TYR A 34 -2.96 -4.70 -15.84
N ASP A 35 -3.59 -5.20 -14.78
CA ASP A 35 -4.76 -6.07 -14.87
C ASP A 35 -6.03 -5.22 -14.70
N PRO A 36 -6.93 -5.15 -15.71
CA PRO A 36 -8.16 -4.37 -15.62
C PRO A 36 -9.12 -4.86 -14.52
N ARG A 37 -8.86 -6.01 -13.90
CA ARG A 37 -9.62 -6.52 -12.75
C ARG A 37 -9.18 -5.91 -11.41
N TRP A 38 -8.05 -5.21 -11.32
CA TRP A 38 -7.59 -4.63 -10.05
C TRP A 38 -8.62 -3.70 -9.38
N PRO A 39 -9.33 -2.81 -10.10
CA PRO A 39 -10.42 -2.01 -9.50
C PRO A 39 -11.55 -2.87 -8.92
N GLU A 40 -11.88 -4.01 -9.53
CA GLU A 40 -12.91 -4.93 -9.04
C GLU A 40 -12.46 -5.67 -7.78
N LEU A 41 -11.19 -6.09 -7.74
CA LEU A 41 -10.58 -6.70 -6.57
C LEU A 41 -10.54 -5.72 -5.40
N TYR A 42 -10.14 -4.47 -5.64
CA TYR A 42 -10.25 -3.39 -4.67
C TYR A 42 -11.68 -3.23 -4.16
N ALA A 43 -12.67 -3.10 -5.04
CA ALA A 43 -14.06 -2.92 -4.64
C ALA A 43 -14.60 -4.09 -3.80
N ARG A 44 -14.12 -5.32 -4.04
CA ARG A 44 -14.44 -6.49 -3.21
C ARG A 44 -13.88 -6.33 -1.79
N GLU A 45 -12.62 -5.95 -1.65
CA GLU A 45 -11.99 -5.76 -0.33
C GLU A 45 -12.56 -4.54 0.39
N GLU A 46 -12.85 -3.44 -0.30
CA GLU A 46 -13.55 -2.28 0.26
C GLU A 46 -14.87 -2.70 0.92
N ARG A 47 -15.70 -3.50 0.23
CA ARG A 47 -16.97 -3.98 0.79
C ARG A 47 -16.75 -4.83 2.04
N ARG A 48 -15.73 -5.68 2.07
CA ARG A 48 -15.40 -6.51 3.24
C ARG A 48 -14.96 -5.66 4.43
N ILE A 49 -14.11 -4.67 4.18
CA ILE A 49 -13.63 -3.75 5.22
C ILE A 49 -14.79 -2.92 5.78
N ARG A 50 -15.66 -2.37 4.92
CA ARG A 50 -16.86 -1.63 5.36
C ARG A 50 -17.83 -2.50 6.14
N ALA A 51 -18.01 -3.76 5.74
CA ALA A 51 -18.87 -4.68 6.48
C ALA A 51 -18.33 -5.01 7.88
N ALA A 52 -17.00 -5.07 8.04
CA ALA A 52 -16.37 -5.36 9.32
C ALA A 52 -16.34 -4.13 10.27
N LEU A 53 -16.09 -2.94 9.72
CA LEU A 53 -15.85 -1.73 10.51
C LEU A 53 -17.06 -0.80 10.63
N GLY A 54 -18.05 -0.93 9.75
CA GLY A 54 -19.26 -0.11 9.74
C GLY A 54 -18.97 1.40 9.69
N ASP A 55 -19.63 2.15 10.57
CA ASP A 55 -19.57 3.61 10.63
C ASP A 55 -18.21 4.15 11.13
N ARG A 56 -17.30 3.27 11.57
CA ARG A 56 -15.94 3.65 11.96
C ARG A 56 -15.08 4.06 10.75
N VAL A 57 -15.51 3.70 9.53
CA VAL A 57 -14.84 4.06 8.28
C VAL A 57 -15.30 5.43 7.79
N PHE A 58 -14.42 6.43 7.81
CA PHE A 58 -14.70 7.72 7.20
C PHE A 58 -14.46 7.72 5.69
N ARG A 59 -13.35 7.13 5.26
CA ARG A 59 -13.01 7.02 3.84
C ARG A 59 -12.12 5.80 3.62
N ILE A 60 -12.21 5.23 2.43
CA ILE A 60 -11.37 4.12 1.99
C ILE A 60 -11.02 4.36 0.53
N GLU A 61 -9.77 4.16 0.16
CA GLU A 61 -9.29 4.42 -1.20
C GLU A 61 -8.32 3.34 -1.68
N HIS A 62 -8.37 3.09 -2.99
CA HIS A 62 -7.37 2.30 -3.69
C HIS A 62 -6.14 3.16 -3.92
N ILE A 63 -5.01 2.77 -3.35
CA ILE A 63 -3.72 3.45 -3.52
C ILE A 63 -2.69 2.49 -4.13
N GLY A 64 -1.45 2.97 -4.28
CA GLY A 64 -0.35 2.17 -4.82
C GLY A 64 -0.44 1.98 -6.34
N SER A 65 0.53 1.28 -6.91
CA SER A 65 0.65 1.17 -8.38
C SER A 65 -0.53 0.46 -9.03
N THR A 66 -1.22 -0.44 -8.31
CA THR A 66 -2.39 -1.15 -8.84
C THR A 66 -3.64 -0.27 -8.99
N SER A 67 -3.65 0.93 -8.40
CA SER A 67 -4.73 1.90 -8.59
C SER A 67 -4.55 2.78 -9.84
N VAL A 68 -3.43 2.61 -10.57
CA VAL A 68 -3.08 3.43 -11.75
C VAL A 68 -3.24 2.60 -13.02
N PRO A 69 -4.27 2.87 -13.86
CA PRO A 69 -4.47 2.19 -15.12
C PRO A 69 -3.24 2.23 -16.04
N GLY A 70 -2.85 1.06 -16.54
CA GLY A 70 -1.71 0.90 -17.46
C GLY A 70 -0.33 0.82 -16.80
N LEU A 71 -0.24 0.91 -15.46
CA LEU A 71 1.03 0.82 -14.75
C LEU A 71 1.39 -0.64 -14.40
N VAL A 72 2.61 -1.06 -14.77
CA VAL A 72 3.20 -2.34 -14.33
C VAL A 72 3.41 -2.30 -12.83
N ALA A 73 2.96 -3.34 -12.12
CA ALA A 73 3.00 -3.38 -10.66
C ALA A 73 3.24 -4.79 -10.12
N LYS A 74 3.60 -4.88 -8.84
CA LYS A 74 3.38 -6.11 -8.08
C LYS A 74 1.86 -6.32 -7.98
N PRO A 75 1.31 -7.53 -8.16
CA PRO A 75 -0.13 -7.78 -8.17
C PRO A 75 -0.71 -7.79 -6.74
N ILE A 76 -0.56 -6.69 -6.01
CA ILE A 76 -0.99 -6.48 -4.63
C ILE A 76 -1.89 -5.23 -4.60
N ILE A 77 -3.07 -5.36 -3.98
CA ILE A 77 -4.01 -4.25 -3.84
C ILE A 77 -3.69 -3.51 -2.53
N ASP A 78 -3.22 -2.28 -2.64
CA ASP A 78 -2.96 -1.41 -1.49
C ASP A 78 -4.21 -0.56 -1.20
N ILE A 79 -4.60 -0.50 0.08
CA ILE A 79 -5.80 0.21 0.52
C ILE A 79 -5.42 1.13 1.68
N VAL A 80 -5.83 2.39 1.59
CA VAL A 80 -5.76 3.33 2.70
C VAL A 80 -7.14 3.51 3.31
N LEU A 81 -7.19 3.50 4.64
CA LEU A 81 -8.39 3.68 5.43
C LEU A 81 -8.23 4.94 6.29
N LEU A 82 -9.25 5.79 6.31
CA LEU A 82 -9.38 6.91 7.23
C LEU A 82 -10.38 6.57 8.33
N VAL A 83 -9.93 6.72 9.56
CA VAL A 83 -10.69 6.60 10.82
C VAL A 83 -10.59 7.89 11.61
N GLN A 84 -11.33 8.02 12.71
CA GLN A 84 -11.32 9.23 13.53
C GLN A 84 -9.98 9.52 14.20
N ASP A 85 -9.38 8.49 14.78
CA ASP A 85 -8.07 8.55 15.40
C ASP A 85 -7.33 7.26 15.10
N SER A 86 -6.26 7.34 14.30
CA SER A 86 -5.46 6.16 13.95
C SER A 86 -4.56 5.68 15.08
N ALA A 87 -4.41 6.47 16.16
CA ALA A 87 -3.69 6.03 17.36
C ALA A 87 -4.60 5.29 18.35
N ASP A 88 -5.92 5.38 18.19
CA ASP A 88 -6.90 4.64 19.00
C ASP A 88 -7.34 3.35 18.31
N GLU A 89 -6.45 2.36 18.28
CA GLU A 89 -6.73 1.04 17.67
C GLU A 89 -7.98 0.38 18.24
N ASN A 90 -8.21 0.48 19.55
CA ASN A 90 -9.40 -0.09 20.20
C ASN A 90 -10.71 0.56 19.72
N GLY A 91 -10.64 1.81 19.25
CA GLY A 91 -11.76 2.55 18.71
C GLY A 91 -12.21 2.08 17.33
N TYR A 92 -11.33 1.46 16.54
CA TYR A 92 -11.66 1.02 15.18
C TYR A 92 -11.55 -0.48 14.92
N VAL A 93 -10.66 -1.22 15.57
CA VAL A 93 -10.52 -2.67 15.35
C VAL A 93 -11.79 -3.44 15.81
N PRO A 94 -12.35 -4.36 15.00
CA PRO A 94 -13.53 -5.16 15.36
C PRO A 94 -13.30 -6.16 16.49
#